data_AF-A0A1E3QXQ6-F1
#
_entry.id   AF-A0A1E3QXQ6-F1
#
_cell.length_a   1.000
_cell.length_b   1.000
_cell.length_c   1.000
_cell.angle_alpha   90.00
_cell.angle_beta   90.00
_cell.angle_gamma   90.00
#
_symmetry.space_group_name_H-M   'P 1'
#
loop_
_entity.id
_entity.type
_entity.pdbx_description
1 polymer ?
#
loop_
_entity_poly.entity_id
_entity_poly.type
_entity_poly.pdbx_seq_one_letter_code
_entity_poly.pdbx_strand_id
1 'polypeptide(L)'
;MFGGANPMEKSATNSYEAMNYQSAITLAETLAESKTESIAGETAAKPVFIYVSADQQVPMVPVGYIQTKRKAEAELFSRFGDSLRSIVLRPGIMCDEQTAFDFRHAVKGAVDLAGSIGSVTGTSAFVNSIARPVVSTQKVAEVAVKKTEDASFYGIVGLNELVKE
;
A
#
# COMPACT_ATOMS: atom_id res chain seq x y z
N MET A 1 -19.91 20.07 -14.40
CA MET A 1 -18.58 19.63 -13.96
C MET A 1 -18.77 18.89 -12.64
N PHE A 2 -18.76 17.56 -12.65
CA PHE A 2 -18.84 16.75 -11.42
C PHE A 2 -17.42 16.41 -10.97
N GLY A 3 -16.76 17.36 -10.30
CA GLY A 3 -15.55 17.06 -9.55
C GLY A 3 -15.97 16.44 -8.22
N GLY A 4 -15.70 15.14 -8.03
CA GLY A 4 -15.87 14.49 -6.73
C GLY A 4 -14.98 15.16 -5.67
N ALA A 5 -15.44 15.16 -4.41
CA ALA A 5 -14.67 15.71 -3.30
C ALA A 5 -13.26 15.11 -3.25
N ASN A 6 -12.25 15.94 -2.96
CA ASN A 6 -10.87 15.48 -2.91
C ASN A 6 -10.70 14.49 -1.73
N PRO A 7 -10.35 13.21 -1.96
CA PRO A 7 -10.12 12.25 -0.89
C PRO A 7 -8.92 12.59 0.03
N MET A 8 -8.18 13.66 -0.27
CA MET A 8 -7.14 14.22 0.61
C MET A 8 -7.64 15.37 1.50
N GLU A 9 -8.85 15.89 1.27
CA GLU A 9 -9.45 16.94 2.10
C GLU A 9 -10.01 16.34 3.39
N LYS A 10 -9.33 16.60 4.51
CA LYS A 10 -9.66 15.97 5.80
C LYS A 10 -11.07 16.34 6.27
N SER A 11 -11.91 15.32 6.39
CA SER A 11 -13.22 15.38 7.06
C SER A 11 -13.37 14.19 8.01
N ALA A 12 -14.44 14.12 8.80
CA ALA A 12 -14.69 12.98 9.68
C ALA A 12 -14.74 11.63 8.91
N THR A 13 -15.22 11.65 7.66
CA THR A 13 -15.27 10.48 6.77
C THR A 13 -14.04 10.33 5.88
N ASN A 14 -13.21 11.38 5.77
CA ASN A 14 -12.07 11.45 4.87
C ASN A 14 -10.76 11.60 5.67
N SER A 15 -10.52 10.63 6.55
CA SER A 15 -9.33 10.55 7.40
C SER A 15 -8.50 9.32 7.04
N TYR A 16 -7.19 9.34 7.32
CA TYR A 16 -6.34 8.18 7.10
C TYR A 16 -6.80 6.95 7.90
N GLU A 17 -7.35 7.15 9.11
CA GLU A 17 -7.92 6.06 9.91
C GLU A 17 -9.13 5.43 9.19
N ALA A 18 -10.08 6.25 8.75
CA ALA A 18 -11.26 5.76 8.03
C ALA A 18 -10.87 5.06 6.71
N MET A 19 -9.97 5.68 5.95
CA MET A 19 -9.59 5.20 4.62
C MET A 19 -8.62 4.01 4.65
N ASN A 20 -7.52 4.08 5.40
CA ASN A 20 -6.50 3.04 5.34
C ASN A 20 -6.83 1.86 6.24
N TYR A 21 -7.46 2.11 7.39
CA TYR A 21 -7.68 1.11 8.42
C TYR A 21 -9.13 0.61 8.43
N GLN A 22 -10.10 1.47 8.76
CA GLN A 22 -11.49 1.02 8.92
C GLN A 22 -12.04 0.37 7.65
N SER A 23 -11.82 0.97 6.48
CA SER A 23 -12.27 0.39 5.21
C SER A 23 -11.69 -1.00 4.94
N ALA A 24 -10.39 -1.21 5.25
CA ALA A 24 -9.72 -2.48 5.03
C ALA A 24 -10.27 -3.56 5.97
N ILE A 25 -10.52 -3.23 7.23
CA ILE A 25 -11.08 -4.15 8.22
C ILE A 25 -12.52 -4.50 7.88
N THR A 26 -13.36 -3.51 7.51
CA THR A 26 -14.74 -3.77 7.09
C THR A 26 -14.80 -4.69 5.88
N LEU A 27 -13.98 -4.45 4.85
CA LEU A 27 -13.93 -5.31 3.67
C LEU A 27 -13.43 -6.72 3.98
N ALA A 28 -12.43 -6.85 4.85
CA ALA A 28 -11.92 -8.15 5.29
C ALA A 28 -12.99 -8.93 6.08
N GLU A 29 -13.70 -8.27 6.98
CA GLU A 29 -14.81 -8.85 7.74
C GLU A 29 -15.94 -9.33 6.81
N THR A 30 -16.41 -8.48 5.90
CA THR A 30 -17.42 -8.86 4.92
C THR A 30 -16.98 -10.04 4.04
N LEU A 31 -15.71 -10.08 3.62
CA LEU A 31 -15.18 -11.21 2.84
C LEU A 31 -15.15 -12.50 3.67
N ALA A 32 -14.71 -12.43 4.93
CA ALA A 32 -14.66 -13.58 5.82
C ALA A 32 -16.06 -14.15 6.09
N GLU A 33 -17.05 -13.27 6.29
CA GLU A 33 -18.45 -13.64 6.50
C GLU A 33 -19.07 -14.29 5.25
N SER A 34 -18.88 -13.70 4.07
CA SER A 34 -19.48 -14.18 2.81
C SER A 34 -19.10 -15.62 2.43
N LYS A 35 -17.91 -16.09 2.86
CA LYS A 35 -17.47 -17.45 2.59
C LYS A 35 -18.16 -18.49 3.48
N THR A 36 -18.62 -18.11 4.66
CA THR A 36 -19.37 -19.00 5.56
C THR A 36 -20.68 -19.48 4.90
N GLU A 37 -21.24 -18.70 3.98
CA GLU A 37 -22.50 -19.02 3.30
C GLU A 37 -22.32 -19.88 2.04
N SER A 38 -21.15 -19.88 1.40
CA SER A 38 -21.00 -20.39 0.03
C SER A 38 -20.47 -21.82 -0.09
N ILE A 39 -19.88 -22.43 0.95
CA ILE A 39 -19.23 -23.74 0.80
C ILE A 39 -19.41 -24.63 2.04
N ALA A 40 -20.56 -25.29 2.14
CA ALA A 40 -20.86 -26.31 3.16
C ALA A 40 -20.41 -27.73 2.77
N GLY A 41 -19.58 -27.91 1.72
CA GLY A 41 -19.32 -29.24 1.14
C GLY A 41 -17.90 -29.57 0.68
N GLU A 42 -16.98 -28.60 0.59
CA GLU A 42 -15.60 -28.85 0.16
C GLU A 42 -14.64 -28.13 1.10
N THR A 43 -13.43 -28.67 1.27
CA THR A 43 -12.30 -28.08 1.99
C THR A 43 -11.87 -26.76 1.32
N ALA A 44 -12.68 -25.73 1.48
CA ALA A 44 -12.55 -24.49 0.75
C ALA A 44 -11.30 -23.73 1.20
N ALA A 45 -10.34 -23.55 0.30
CA ALA A 45 -9.16 -22.72 0.52
C ALA A 45 -9.56 -21.31 1.00
N LYS A 46 -8.85 -20.75 1.99
CA LYS A 46 -9.13 -19.40 2.54
C LYS A 46 -9.20 -18.37 1.39
N PRO A 47 -10.21 -17.47 1.38
CA PRO A 47 -10.31 -16.47 0.33
C PRO A 47 -9.16 -15.47 0.48
N VAL A 48 -8.71 -14.94 -0.65
CA VAL A 48 -7.53 -14.09 -0.70
C VAL A 48 -7.94 -12.64 -0.46
N PHE A 49 -7.27 -11.98 0.48
CA PHE A 49 -7.46 -10.55 0.72
C PHE A 49 -6.15 -9.82 0.46
N ILE A 50 -6.10 -8.99 -0.59
CA ILE A 50 -4.91 -8.18 -0.89
C ILE A 50 -5.10 -6.78 -0.31
N TYR A 51 -4.11 -6.34 0.48
CA TYR A 51 -4.05 -4.98 0.99
C TYR A 51 -2.82 -4.24 0.45
N VAL A 52 -3.05 -3.09 -0.19
CA VAL A 52 -1.98 -2.22 -0.71
C VAL A 52 -1.59 -1.20 0.36
N SER A 53 -0.44 -1.45 0.98
CA SER A 53 0.17 -0.61 1.99
C SER A 53 1.23 0.33 1.38
N ALA A 54 2.30 0.62 2.13
CA ALA A 54 3.44 1.43 1.72
C ALA A 54 4.72 0.94 2.42
N ASP A 55 5.84 0.99 1.73
CA ASP A 55 7.16 0.55 2.22
C ASP A 55 7.62 1.37 3.43
N GLN A 56 7.63 2.70 3.31
CA GLN A 56 8.11 3.62 4.33
C GLN A 56 7.38 4.97 4.31
N GLN A 57 7.57 5.76 5.36
CA GLN A 57 7.11 7.15 5.40
C GLN A 57 7.97 7.99 4.44
N VAL A 58 7.32 8.63 3.47
CA VAL A 58 7.98 9.65 2.64
C VAL A 58 7.91 11.02 3.35
N PRO A 59 8.94 11.88 3.22
CA PRO A 59 9.02 13.17 3.93
C PRO A 59 7.81 14.08 3.76
N MET A 60 7.11 14.00 2.61
CA MET A 60 5.93 14.81 2.29
C MET A 60 4.61 14.24 2.86
N VAL A 61 4.62 13.05 3.45
CA VAL A 61 3.41 12.36 3.89
C VAL A 61 3.33 12.34 5.43
N PRO A 62 2.17 12.69 6.03
CA PRO A 62 2.01 12.69 7.48
C PRO A 62 2.26 11.32 8.11
N VAL A 63 2.84 11.29 9.32
CA VAL A 63 3.11 10.05 10.07
C VAL A 63 1.85 9.18 10.24
N GLY A 64 0.69 9.82 10.44
CA GLY A 64 -0.60 9.11 10.55
C GLY A 64 -0.97 8.27 9.33
N TYR A 65 -0.48 8.61 8.13
CA TYR A 65 -0.71 7.79 6.94
C TYR A 65 -0.05 6.42 7.07
N ILE A 66 1.25 6.36 7.44
CA ILE A 66 1.95 5.09 7.53
C ILE A 66 1.48 4.28 8.74
N GLN A 67 1.21 4.95 9.87
CA GLN A 67 0.75 4.30 11.09
C GLN A 67 -0.60 3.60 10.88
N THR A 68 -1.56 4.26 10.23
CA THR A 68 -2.88 3.67 9.95
C THR A 68 -2.79 2.48 9.00
N LYS A 69 -1.90 2.54 8.00
CA LYS A 69 -1.60 1.37 7.15
C LYS A 69 -1.00 0.21 7.94
N ARG A 70 -0.03 0.47 8.84
CA ARG A 70 0.57 -0.59 9.68
C ARG A 70 -0.41 -1.18 10.69
N LYS A 71 -1.32 -0.37 11.21
CA LYS A 71 -2.42 -0.83 12.06
C LYS A 71 -3.31 -1.82 11.30
N ALA A 72 -3.68 -1.50 10.05
CA ALA A 72 -4.47 -2.38 9.20
C ALA A 72 -3.76 -3.71 8.93
N GLU A 73 -2.48 -3.67 8.57
CA GLU A 73 -1.69 -4.88 8.35
C GLU A 73 -1.69 -5.80 9.58
N ALA A 74 -1.42 -5.24 10.76
CA ALA A 74 -1.35 -6.02 12.00
C ALA A 74 -2.69 -6.71 12.30
N GLU A 75 -3.81 -6.01 12.12
CA GLU A 75 -5.13 -6.57 12.35
C GLU A 75 -5.57 -7.57 11.29
N LEU A 76 -5.22 -7.35 10.01
CA LEU A 76 -5.46 -8.32 8.94
C LEU A 76 -4.81 -9.68 9.23
N PHE A 77 -3.62 -9.68 9.81
CA PHE A 77 -2.95 -10.92 10.18
C PHE A 77 -3.46 -11.51 11.50
N SER A 78 -3.69 -10.67 12.53
CA SER A 78 -4.06 -11.16 13.86
C SER A 78 -5.52 -11.58 13.98
N ARG A 79 -6.45 -10.82 13.39
CA ARG A 79 -7.90 -11.04 13.50
C ARG A 79 -8.42 -11.99 12.44
N PHE A 80 -7.87 -11.93 11.22
CA PHE A 80 -8.40 -12.66 10.08
C PHE A 80 -7.47 -13.77 9.55
N GLY A 81 -6.34 -14.05 10.20
CA GLY A 81 -5.38 -15.07 9.74
C GLY A 81 -5.95 -16.47 9.61
N ASP A 82 -6.99 -16.80 10.40
CA ASP A 82 -7.66 -18.10 10.33
C ASP A 82 -8.75 -18.18 9.26
N SER A 83 -9.39 -17.06 8.92
CA SER A 83 -10.49 -17.01 7.95
C SER A 83 -10.05 -16.59 6.55
N LEU A 84 -9.03 -15.74 6.44
CA LEU A 84 -8.54 -15.13 5.21
C LEU A 84 -7.08 -15.50 4.93
N ARG A 85 -6.72 -15.53 3.65
CA ARG A 85 -5.33 -15.52 3.19
C ARG A 85 -4.95 -14.09 2.83
N SER A 86 -4.43 -13.36 3.81
CA SER A 86 -4.04 -11.96 3.66
C SER A 86 -2.68 -11.81 2.99
N ILE A 87 -2.62 -11.01 1.94
CA ILE A 87 -1.39 -10.61 1.23
C ILE A 87 -1.27 -9.09 1.34
N VAL A 88 -0.16 -8.62 1.90
CA VAL A 88 0.12 -7.19 2.05
C VAL A 88 1.21 -6.80 1.07
N LEU A 89 0.90 -5.86 0.17
CA LEU A 89 1.90 -5.29 -0.73
C LEU A 89 2.42 -3.98 -0.12
N ARG A 90 3.74 -3.83 -0.02
CA ARG A 90 4.39 -2.60 0.47
C ARG A 90 5.19 -1.92 -0.65
N PRO A 91 4.50 -1.28 -1.61
CA PRO A 91 5.18 -0.54 -2.67
C PRO A 91 5.86 0.73 -2.14
N GLY A 92 6.84 1.21 -2.91
CA GLY A 92 7.39 2.55 -2.79
C GLY A 92 6.48 3.56 -3.50
N ILE A 93 7.07 4.63 -4.02
CA ILE A 93 6.34 5.53 -4.92
C ILE A 93 5.96 4.74 -6.17
N MET A 94 4.68 4.74 -6.52
CA MET A 94 4.18 4.12 -7.73
C MET A 94 3.92 5.16 -8.81
N CYS A 95 4.34 4.88 -10.03
CA CYS A 95 4.02 5.69 -11.21
C CYS A 95 3.48 4.78 -12.30
N ASP A 96 2.57 5.30 -13.11
CA ASP A 96 2.11 4.60 -14.30
C ASP A 96 3.11 4.82 -15.43
N GLU A 97 3.47 3.74 -16.14
CA GLU A 97 4.42 3.78 -17.25
C GLU A 97 3.95 4.71 -18.38
N GLN A 98 2.64 4.89 -18.53
CA GLN A 98 2.06 5.79 -19.55
C GLN A 98 2.21 7.28 -19.18
N THR A 99 2.51 7.61 -17.92
CA THR A 99 2.74 8.99 -17.43
C THR A 99 4.22 9.28 -17.12
N ALA A 100 5.16 8.48 -17.67
CA ALA A 100 6.61 8.55 -17.46
C ALA A 100 7.27 9.94 -17.66
N PHE A 101 6.56 10.92 -18.21
CA PHE A 101 7.00 12.32 -18.27
C PHE A 101 7.19 12.97 -16.88
N ASP A 102 6.50 12.50 -15.83
CA ASP A 102 6.57 13.09 -14.49
C ASP A 102 7.73 12.59 -13.62
N PHE A 103 8.35 11.45 -13.94
CA PHE A 103 9.48 10.92 -13.16
C PHE A 103 10.68 11.87 -13.16
N ARG A 104 10.99 12.47 -14.32
CA ARG A 104 12.07 13.48 -14.40
C ARG A 104 11.74 14.73 -13.58
N HIS A 105 10.47 15.12 -13.50
CA HIS A 105 10.02 16.25 -12.69
C HIS A 105 10.03 15.93 -11.19
N ALA A 106 9.63 14.73 -10.79
CA ALA A 106 9.70 14.27 -9.40
C ALA A 106 11.15 14.15 -8.90
N VAL A 107 12.04 13.58 -9.72
CA VAL A 107 13.49 13.52 -9.43
C VAL A 107 14.09 14.91 -9.38
N LYS A 108 13.76 15.78 -10.34
CA LYS A 108 14.25 17.17 -10.35
C LYS A 108 13.75 17.96 -9.15
N GLY A 109 12.46 17.85 -8.80
CA GLY A 109 11.88 18.49 -7.62
C GLY A 109 12.51 17.99 -6.32
N ALA A 110 12.83 16.71 -6.22
CA ALA A 110 13.58 16.15 -5.10
C ALA A 110 15.01 16.72 -4.98
N VAL A 111 15.73 16.83 -6.11
CA VAL A 111 17.07 17.42 -6.16
C VAL A 111 17.06 18.91 -5.82
N ASP A 112 16.09 19.66 -6.35
CA ASP A 112 15.93 21.09 -6.09
C ASP A 112 15.56 21.34 -4.61
N LEU A 113 14.71 20.50 -4.01
CA LEU A 113 14.38 20.57 -2.58
C LEU A 113 15.58 20.22 -1.69
N ALA A 114 16.41 19.25 -2.11
CA ALA A 114 17.66 18.91 -1.43
C ALA A 114 18.71 20.03 -1.51
N GLY A 115 18.77 20.76 -2.64
CA GLY A 115 19.65 21.92 -2.80
C GLY A 115 19.20 23.16 -2.02
N SER A 116 17.91 23.25 -1.70
CA SER A 116 17.31 24.42 -1.03
C SER A 116 17.34 24.34 0.51
N ILE A 117 17.52 23.15 1.08
CA ILE A 117 17.65 22.94 2.53
C ILE A 117 19.13 22.96 2.92
N GLY A 118 19.64 24.16 3.22
CA GLY A 118 20.93 24.30 3.88
C GLY A 118 20.86 23.82 5.33
N SER A 119 21.27 22.59 5.62
CA SER A 119 21.94 22.17 6.88
C SER A 119 22.06 20.64 7.00
N VAL A 120 23.22 20.23 7.49
CA VAL A 120 23.91 18.92 7.34
C VAL A 120 23.33 17.73 8.12
N THR A 121 22.13 17.81 8.72
CA THR A 121 21.63 16.72 9.61
C THR A 121 20.34 16.04 9.14
N GLY A 122 19.51 16.69 8.32
CA GLY A 122 18.24 16.14 7.82
C GLY A 122 18.29 15.55 6.40
N THR A 123 19.38 15.81 5.67
CA THR A 123 19.54 15.44 4.26
C THR A 123 19.78 13.94 4.05
N SER A 124 20.37 13.23 5.01
CA SER A 124 20.64 11.80 4.88
C SER A 124 19.37 10.94 4.89
N ALA A 125 18.39 11.27 5.73
CA ALA A 125 17.10 10.58 5.76
C ALA A 125 16.25 10.90 4.52
N PHE A 126 16.31 12.15 4.02
CA PHE A 126 15.63 12.57 2.80
C PHE A 126 16.23 11.88 1.55
N VAL A 127 17.56 11.89 1.41
CA VAL A 127 18.24 11.25 0.27
C VAL A 127 18.07 9.73 0.30
N ASN A 128 18.13 9.09 1.48
CA ASN A 128 17.96 7.65 1.59
C ASN A 128 16.50 7.19 1.35
N SER A 129 15.51 8.04 1.66
CA SER A 129 14.10 7.76 1.33
C SER A 129 13.77 7.98 -0.16
N ILE A 130 14.56 8.78 -0.87
CA ILE A 130 14.43 9.07 -2.32
C ILE A 130 15.27 8.13 -3.19
N ALA A 131 16.31 7.51 -2.63
CA ALA A 131 17.12 6.50 -3.30
C ALA A 131 16.38 5.17 -3.57
N ARG A 132 15.14 5.05 -3.09
CA ARG A 132 14.28 3.89 -3.32
C ARG A 132 13.71 3.92 -4.74
N PRO A 133 13.71 2.78 -5.46
CA PRO A 133 13.21 2.73 -6.82
C PRO A 133 11.71 3.08 -6.85
N VAL A 134 11.34 3.94 -7.80
CA VAL A 134 9.94 4.13 -8.20
C VAL A 134 9.49 2.86 -8.88
N VAL A 135 8.31 2.37 -8.50
CA VAL A 135 7.75 1.11 -9.01
C VAL A 135 6.65 1.43 -10.00
N SER A 136 6.57 0.67 -11.08
CA SER A 136 5.45 0.73 -12.01
C SER A 136 4.16 0.21 -11.35
N THR A 137 3.03 0.89 -11.59
CA THR A 137 1.72 0.37 -11.16
C THR A 137 1.37 -0.95 -11.85
N GLN A 138 1.78 -1.14 -13.11
CA GLN A 138 1.64 -2.43 -13.81
C GLN A 138 2.40 -3.53 -13.05
N LYS A 139 3.64 -3.25 -12.64
CA LYS A 139 4.47 -4.21 -11.90
C LYS A 139 3.84 -4.65 -10.58
N VAL A 140 3.30 -3.72 -9.81
CA VAL A 140 2.62 -4.05 -8.55
C VAL A 140 1.38 -4.90 -8.80
N ALA A 141 0.62 -4.62 -9.86
CA ALA A 141 -0.55 -5.40 -10.25
C ALA A 141 -0.17 -6.83 -10.69
N GLU A 142 0.89 -7.00 -11.49
CA GLU A 142 1.42 -8.30 -11.88
C GLU A 142 1.78 -9.15 -10.66
N VAL A 143 2.54 -8.57 -9.73
CA VAL A 143 2.94 -9.29 -8.51
C VAL A 143 1.70 -9.61 -7.65
N ALA A 144 0.73 -8.70 -7.56
CA ALA A 144 -0.51 -8.96 -6.84
C ALA A 144 -1.21 -10.22 -7.37
N VAL A 145 -1.41 -10.30 -8.69
CA VAL A 145 -2.06 -11.45 -9.35
C VAL A 145 -1.23 -12.72 -9.13
N LYS A 146 0.07 -12.68 -9.41
CA LYS A 146 0.96 -13.85 -9.25
C LYS A 146 0.94 -14.41 -7.83
N LYS A 147 0.93 -13.54 -6.81
CA LYS A 147 0.85 -13.97 -5.40
C LYS A 147 -0.53 -14.52 -5.02
N THR A 148 -1.59 -14.16 -5.75
CA THR A 148 -2.89 -14.81 -5.57
C THR A 148 -2.92 -16.22 -6.15
N GLU A 149 -2.24 -16.45 -7.27
CA GLU A 149 -2.13 -17.77 -7.92
C GLU A 149 -1.33 -18.76 -7.07
N ASP A 150 -0.34 -18.28 -6.30
CA ASP A 150 0.34 -19.09 -5.29
C ASP A 150 -0.58 -19.31 -4.08
N ALA A 151 -1.23 -20.48 -4.04
CA ALA A 151 -2.14 -20.88 -2.96
C ALA A 151 -1.45 -20.98 -1.58
N SER A 152 -0.13 -21.13 -1.54
CA SER A 152 0.66 -21.27 -0.31
C SER A 152 1.10 -19.93 0.26
N PHE A 153 1.15 -18.87 -0.57
CA PHE A 153 1.67 -17.59 -0.17
C PHE A 153 0.68 -16.82 0.71
N TYR A 154 1.18 -16.37 1.86
CA TYR A 154 0.52 -15.40 2.75
C TYR A 154 1.60 -14.53 3.40
N GLY A 155 1.27 -13.28 3.70
CA GLY A 155 2.21 -12.37 4.35
C GLY A 155 2.52 -11.12 3.54
N ILE A 156 3.71 -10.57 3.73
CA ILE A 156 4.09 -9.24 3.24
C ILE A 156 5.05 -9.37 2.05
N VAL A 157 4.70 -8.72 0.94
CA VAL A 157 5.58 -8.50 -0.21
C VAL A 157 6.22 -7.13 -0.06
N GLY A 158 7.54 -7.11 0.16
CA GLY A 158 8.32 -5.88 0.33
C GLY A 158 8.72 -5.24 -1.00
N LEU A 159 9.17 -3.98 -0.94
CA LEU A 159 9.61 -3.23 -2.13
C LEU A 159 10.67 -3.97 -2.96
N ASN A 160 11.66 -4.57 -2.31
CA ASN A 160 12.73 -5.28 -3.00
C ASN A 160 12.22 -6.47 -3.83
N GLU A 161 11.11 -7.07 -3.42
CA GLU A 161 10.48 -8.17 -4.15
C GLU A 161 9.65 -7.62 -5.31
N LEU A 162 8.90 -6.53 -5.08
CA LEU A 162 8.12 -5.84 -6.13
C LEU A 162 8.98 -5.31 -7.29
N VAL A 163 10.25 -4.99 -7.04
CA VAL A 163 11.17 -4.42 -8.04
C VAL A 163 12.01 -5.49 -8.76
N LYS A 164 12.18 -6.67 -8.15
CA LYS A 164 13.02 -7.75 -8.71
C LYS A 164 12.31 -8.62 -9.74
N GLU A 165 10.99 -8.72 -9.63
CA GLU A 165 10.18 -9.48 -10.59
C GLU A 165 10.06 -8.75 -11.93
#